data_AF-K1SRX3-F1
#
_entry.id   AF-K1SRX3-F1
#
_cell.length_a   1.000
_cell.length_b   1.000
_cell.length_c   1.000
_cell.angle_alpha   90.00
_cell.angle_beta   90.00
_cell.angle_gamma   90.00
#
_symmetry.space_group_name_H-M   'P 1'
#
loop_
_entity.id
_entity.type
_entity.pdbx_description
1 polymer ?
#
loop_
_entity_poly.entity_id
_entity_poly.type
_entity_poly.pdbx_seq_one_letter_code
_entity_poly.pdbx_strand_id
1 'polypeptide(L)'
;NEKIVGVLHDVVEDSDWTLEKLAAEGFAPEIIEVLRCLTHAEEEPYDRYIARIKGNPLAVAVKLNDLTDNMDIRRLPYLSDKDVKRLKRYLRAYKQLTGEPTYSVYACRQEYPNAYLPWTEAEDLELTRRWCEGATEEELSAHFQRKPGAIRSRIEKLDLERLYGKPDSHD
;
A
#
# COMPACT_ATOMS: atom_id res chain seq x y z
N ASN A 1 14.35 -0.67 -24.67
CA ASN A 1 13.84 -1.93 -24.08
C ASN A 1 12.47 -1.75 -23.46
N GLU A 2 12.25 -0.76 -22.60
CA GLU A 2 10.93 -0.51 -21.95
C GLU A 2 9.73 -0.46 -22.91
N LYS A 3 9.79 0.33 -23.99
CA LYS A 3 8.72 0.37 -25.02
C LYS A 3 8.48 -0.97 -25.72
N ILE A 4 9.54 -1.74 -25.97
CA ILE A 4 9.45 -3.06 -26.62
C ILE A 4 8.76 -4.04 -25.68
N VAL A 5 9.20 -4.07 -24.41
CA VAL A 5 8.60 -4.91 -23.37
C VAL A 5 7.13 -4.54 -23.14
N GLY A 6 6.80 -3.25 -23.10
CA GLY A 6 5.42 -2.80 -22.94
C GLY A 6 4.51 -3.29 -24.07
N VAL A 7 4.93 -3.16 -25.32
CA VAL A 7 4.16 -3.68 -26.46
C VAL A 7 4.04 -5.21 -26.42
N LEU A 8 5.13 -5.91 -26.11
CA LEU A 8 5.13 -7.37 -26.06
C LEU A 8 4.34 -7.92 -24.87
N HIS A 9 4.24 -7.17 -23.77
CA HIS A 9 3.42 -7.51 -22.62
C HIS A 9 1.95 -7.61 -23.03
N ASP A 10 1.42 -6.59 -23.71
CA ASP A 10 0.04 -6.59 -24.21
C ASP A 10 -0.19 -7.73 -25.22
N VAL A 11 0.80 -8.00 -26.09
CA VAL A 11 0.73 -9.14 -27.01
C VAL A 11 0.60 -10.46 -26.27
N VAL A 12 1.35 -10.68 -25.19
CA VAL A 12 1.28 -11.92 -24.41
C VAL A 12 0.00 -12.00 -23.58
N GLU A 13 -0.53 -10.89 -23.08
CA GLU A 13 -1.76 -10.87 -22.29
C GLU A 13 -3.03 -11.01 -23.13
N ASP A 14 -3.07 -10.42 -24.33
CA ASP A 14 -4.29 -10.29 -25.14
C ASP A 14 -4.35 -11.24 -26.36
N SER A 15 -3.38 -12.15 -26.52
CA SER A 15 -3.33 -13.07 -27.66
C SER A 15 -2.77 -14.45 -27.33
N ASP A 16 -2.79 -15.36 -28.31
CA ASP A 16 -2.25 -16.73 -28.18
C ASP A 16 -0.71 -16.80 -28.25
N TRP A 17 -0.01 -15.66 -28.18
CA TRP A 17 1.44 -15.61 -28.15
C TRP A 17 1.98 -16.03 -26.79
N THR A 18 2.98 -16.91 -26.80
CA THR A 18 3.65 -17.37 -25.58
C THR A 18 5.09 -16.87 -25.54
N LEU A 19 5.69 -16.89 -24.35
CA LEU A 19 7.09 -16.52 -24.16
C LEU A 19 8.04 -17.40 -24.99
N GLU A 20 7.67 -18.67 -25.19
CA GLU A 20 8.43 -19.63 -26.01
C GLU A 20 8.36 -19.28 -27.49
N LYS A 21 7.19 -18.85 -27.98
CA LYS A 21 7.04 -18.37 -29.37
C LYS A 21 7.88 -17.10 -29.60
N LEU A 22 7.85 -16.16 -28.66
CA LEU A 22 8.69 -14.95 -28.74
C LEU A 22 10.19 -15.31 -28.71
N ALA A 23 10.61 -16.26 -27.87
CA ALA A 23 11.99 -16.72 -27.87
C ALA A 23 12.40 -17.35 -29.21
N ALA A 24 11.50 -18.13 -29.83
CA ALA A 24 11.73 -18.75 -31.14
C ALA A 24 11.85 -17.73 -32.29
N GLU A 25 11.15 -16.59 -32.20
CA GLU A 25 11.27 -15.47 -33.14
C GLU A 25 12.57 -14.65 -32.96
N GLY A 26 13.42 -15.00 -31.99
CA GLY A 26 14.74 -14.40 -31.80
C GLY A 26 14.75 -13.17 -30.89
N PHE A 27 13.71 -12.94 -30.08
CA PHE A 27 13.74 -11.91 -29.05
C PHE A 27 14.81 -12.23 -27.99
N ALA A 28 15.53 -11.20 -27.54
CA ALA A 28 16.65 -11.35 -26.62
C ALA A 28 16.23 -12.02 -25.29
N PRO A 29 17.06 -12.90 -24.69
CA PRO A 29 16.73 -13.58 -23.43
C PRO A 29 16.34 -12.63 -22.29
N GLU A 30 16.97 -11.46 -22.23
CA GLU A 30 16.65 -10.41 -21.24
C GLU A 30 15.22 -9.89 -21.39
N ILE A 31 14.72 -9.74 -22.63
CA ILE A 31 13.35 -9.30 -22.91
C ILE A 31 12.36 -10.39 -22.48
N ILE A 32 12.66 -11.66 -22.82
CA ILE A 32 11.84 -12.80 -22.42
C ILE A 32 11.75 -12.92 -20.90
N GLU A 33 12.86 -12.71 -20.19
CA GLU A 33 12.87 -12.77 -18.73
C GLU A 33 12.05 -11.64 -18.09
N VAL A 34 12.09 -10.43 -18.65
CA VAL A 34 11.26 -9.32 -18.18
C VAL A 34 9.78 -9.59 -18.47
N LEU A 35 9.44 -10.13 -19.62
CA LEU A 35 8.06 -10.53 -19.93
C LEU A 35 7.58 -11.61 -18.98
N ARG A 36 8.42 -12.62 -18.69
CA ARG A 36 8.14 -13.61 -17.65
C ARG A 36 7.91 -12.97 -16.29
N CYS A 37 8.70 -11.96 -15.92
CA CYS A 37 8.50 -11.15 -14.71
C CYS A 37 7.12 -10.49 -14.65
N LEU A 38 6.62 -10.02 -15.79
CA LEU A 38 5.38 -9.27 -15.90
C LEU A 38 4.14 -10.16 -16.08
N THR A 39 4.28 -11.40 -16.56
CA THR A 39 3.16 -12.34 -16.65
C THR A 39 2.78 -12.88 -15.28
N HIS A 40 1.52 -12.67 -14.86
CA HIS A 40 0.99 -13.20 -13.60
C HIS A 40 0.50 -14.64 -13.83
N ALA A 41 1.07 -15.60 -13.08
CA ALA A 41 0.62 -16.99 -13.14
C ALA A 41 -0.68 -17.19 -12.35
N GLU A 42 -1.59 -18.02 -12.85
CA GLU A 42 -2.92 -18.27 -12.25
C GLU A 42 -2.85 -18.72 -10.78
N GLU A 43 -1.86 -19.56 -10.47
CA GLU A 43 -1.60 -20.11 -9.13
C GLU A 43 -0.79 -19.16 -8.23
N GLU A 44 -0.25 -18.05 -8.76
CA GLU A 44 0.62 -17.15 -8.01
C GLU A 44 -0.22 -16.16 -7.18
N PRO A 45 -0.04 -16.09 -5.84
CA PRO A 45 -0.67 -15.04 -5.06
C PRO A 45 -0.22 -13.65 -5.52
N TYR A 46 -1.15 -12.70 -5.62
CA TYR A 46 -0.87 -11.39 -6.20
C TYR A 46 0.27 -10.62 -5.49
N ASP A 47 0.36 -10.71 -4.15
CA ASP A 47 1.46 -10.07 -3.41
C ASP A 47 2.84 -10.68 -3.75
N ARG A 48 2.89 -12.00 -4.07
CA ARG A 48 4.12 -12.67 -4.53
C ARG A 48 4.49 -12.20 -5.94
N TYR A 49 3.51 -12.04 -6.81
CA TYR A 49 3.71 -11.49 -8.15
C TYR A 49 4.32 -10.08 -8.10
N ILE A 50 3.75 -9.17 -7.30
CA ILE A 50 4.31 -7.82 -7.14
C ILE A 50 5.71 -7.86 -6.53
N ALA A 51 5.97 -8.73 -5.54
CA ALA A 51 7.30 -8.89 -4.96
C ALA A 51 8.34 -9.37 -5.99
N ARG A 52 7.95 -10.25 -6.91
CA ARG A 52 8.79 -10.70 -8.02
C ARG A 52 9.13 -9.57 -8.99
N ILE A 53 8.14 -8.75 -9.37
CA ILE A 53 8.36 -7.58 -10.23
C ILE A 53 9.39 -6.63 -9.60
N LYS A 54 9.32 -6.39 -8.29
CA LYS A 54 10.26 -5.51 -7.58
C LYS A 54 11.73 -5.90 -7.75
N GLY A 55 12.02 -7.18 -8.01
CA GLY A 55 13.37 -7.68 -8.24
C GLY A 55 13.99 -7.26 -9.58
N ASN A 56 13.20 -6.74 -10.52
CA ASN A 56 13.66 -6.38 -11.87
C ASN A 56 13.30 -4.92 -12.20
N PRO A 57 14.27 -3.98 -12.24
CA PRO A 57 14.00 -2.56 -12.48
C PRO A 57 13.27 -2.26 -13.79
N LEU A 58 13.52 -3.03 -14.85
CA LEU A 58 12.85 -2.85 -16.13
C LEU A 58 11.38 -3.32 -16.06
N ALA A 59 11.11 -4.43 -15.36
CA ALA A 59 9.75 -4.88 -15.10
C ALA A 59 8.98 -3.85 -14.23
N VAL A 60 9.63 -3.26 -13.22
CA VAL A 60 9.04 -2.19 -12.41
C VAL A 60 8.63 -1.00 -13.29
N ALA A 61 9.54 -0.50 -14.13
CA ALA A 61 9.26 0.64 -15.01
C ALA A 61 8.08 0.38 -15.94
N VAL A 62 8.07 -0.79 -16.60
CA VAL A 62 6.97 -1.19 -17.50
C VAL A 62 5.66 -1.32 -16.73
N LYS A 63 5.65 -1.99 -15.57
CA LYS A 63 4.43 -2.16 -14.79
C LYS A 63 3.88 -0.85 -14.24
N LEU A 64 4.74 0.10 -13.88
CA LEU A 64 4.31 1.42 -13.43
C LEU A 64 3.63 2.21 -14.56
N ASN A 65 4.13 2.13 -15.79
CA ASN A 65 3.48 2.75 -16.95
C ASN A 65 2.12 2.10 -17.22
N ASP A 66 2.07 0.76 -17.29
CA ASP A 66 0.84 -0.03 -17.46
C ASP A 66 -0.22 0.35 -16.41
N LEU A 67 0.16 0.36 -15.13
CA LEU A 67 -0.74 0.77 -14.04
C LEU A 67 -1.20 2.22 -14.19
N THR A 68 -0.31 3.14 -14.60
CA THR A 68 -0.66 4.56 -14.78
C THR A 68 -1.69 4.74 -15.89
N ASP A 69 -1.49 4.09 -17.03
CA ASP A 69 -2.43 4.11 -18.15
C ASP A 69 -3.77 3.45 -17.78
N ASN A 70 -3.71 2.31 -17.09
CA ASN A 70 -4.91 1.57 -16.65
C ASN A 70 -5.71 2.28 -15.55
N MET A 71 -5.09 3.21 -14.83
CA MET A 71 -5.76 4.04 -13.82
C MET A 71 -6.34 5.34 -14.39
N ASP A 72 -6.27 5.58 -15.71
CA ASP A 72 -6.86 6.77 -16.33
C ASP A 72 -8.39 6.69 -16.40
N ILE A 73 -9.04 7.13 -15.32
CA ILE A 73 -10.51 7.16 -15.19
C ILE A 73 -11.20 8.03 -16.24
N ARG A 74 -10.48 8.96 -16.89
CA ARG A 74 -11.05 9.86 -17.92
C ARG A 74 -11.47 9.09 -19.18
N ARG A 75 -10.93 7.87 -19.37
CA ARG A 75 -11.29 6.96 -20.47
C ARG A 75 -12.62 6.24 -20.24
N LEU A 76 -13.15 6.27 -19.01
CA LEU A 76 -14.38 5.57 -18.65
C LEU A 76 -15.60 6.46 -18.86
N PRO A 77 -16.61 6.04 -19.66
CA PRO A 77 -17.86 6.78 -19.78
C PRO A 77 -18.70 6.74 -18.48
N TYR A 78 -18.52 5.71 -17.66
CA TYR A 78 -19.18 5.52 -16.38
C TYR A 78 -18.25 4.74 -15.43
N LEU A 79 -18.22 5.10 -14.15
CA LEU A 79 -17.40 4.44 -13.13
C LEU A 79 -18.25 3.41 -12.35
N SER A 80 -18.03 2.12 -12.59
CA SER A 80 -18.74 1.04 -11.90
C SER A 80 -18.03 0.57 -10.62
N ASP A 81 -18.72 -0.19 -9.77
CA ASP A 81 -18.12 -0.83 -8.60
C ASP A 81 -16.99 -1.81 -8.97
N LYS A 82 -17.09 -2.46 -10.13
CA LYS A 82 -16.03 -3.35 -10.66
C LYS A 82 -14.78 -2.53 -10.97
N ASP A 83 -14.94 -1.35 -11.56
CA ASP A 83 -13.83 -0.43 -11.83
C ASP A 83 -13.21 0.07 -10.54
N VAL A 84 -14.01 0.47 -9.55
CA VAL A 84 -13.49 0.88 -8.24
C VAL A 84 -12.68 -0.24 -7.58
N LYS A 85 -13.17 -1.49 -7.60
CA LYS A 85 -12.42 -2.65 -7.09
C LYS A 85 -11.09 -2.84 -7.83
N ARG A 86 -11.11 -2.75 -9.16
CA ARG A 86 -9.91 -2.87 -10.02
C ARG A 86 -8.90 -1.74 -9.74
N LEU A 87 -9.37 -0.48 -9.68
CA LEU A 87 -8.54 0.69 -9.40
C LEU A 87 -7.92 0.63 -8.00
N LYS A 88 -8.65 0.14 -6.99
CA LYS A 88 -8.07 -0.11 -5.65
C LYS A 88 -6.91 -1.11 -5.70
N ARG A 89 -7.05 -2.19 -6.49
CA ARG A 89 -5.98 -3.18 -6.70
C ARG A 89 -4.78 -2.56 -7.40
N TYR A 90 -5.00 -1.80 -8.47
CA TYR A 90 -3.92 -1.12 -9.21
C TYR A 90 -3.20 -0.07 -8.37
N LEU A 91 -3.93 0.73 -7.60
CA LEU A 91 -3.35 1.71 -6.70
C LEU A 91 -2.48 1.02 -5.63
N ARG A 92 -2.94 -0.10 -5.07
CA ARG A 92 -2.14 -0.89 -4.11
C ARG A 92 -0.83 -1.37 -4.74
N ALA A 93 -0.88 -1.93 -5.95
CA ALA A 93 0.32 -2.38 -6.67
C ALA A 93 1.27 -1.21 -6.94
N TYR A 94 0.75 -0.08 -7.43
CA TYR A 94 1.53 1.12 -7.70
C TYR A 94 2.26 1.62 -6.45
N LYS A 95 1.55 1.74 -5.31
CA LYS A 95 2.13 2.16 -4.03
C LYS A 95 3.18 1.16 -3.53
N GLN A 96 2.92 -0.15 -3.68
CA GLN A 96 3.92 -1.16 -3.35
C GLN A 96 5.19 -1.01 -4.20
N LEU A 97 5.08 -0.78 -5.51
CA LEU A 97 6.22 -0.65 -6.43
C LEU A 97 7.00 0.66 -6.25
N THR A 98 6.32 1.77 -5.96
CA THR A 98 6.94 3.08 -5.71
C THR A 98 7.47 3.25 -4.28
N GLY A 99 7.04 2.40 -3.35
CA GLY A 99 7.33 2.56 -1.92
C GLY A 99 6.52 3.67 -1.25
N GLU A 100 5.58 4.28 -1.97
CA GLU A 100 4.70 5.29 -1.41
C GLU A 100 3.72 4.67 -0.40
N PRO A 101 3.36 5.40 0.67
CA PRO A 101 2.43 4.90 1.66
C PRO A 101 1.05 4.64 1.05
N THR A 102 0.41 3.55 1.47
CA THR A 102 -0.98 3.22 1.12
C THR A 102 -2.00 4.02 1.93
N TYR A 103 -1.54 4.80 2.90
CA TYR A 103 -2.35 5.71 3.69
C TYR A 103 -2.13 7.15 3.23
N SER A 104 -3.18 7.97 3.31
CA SER A 104 -3.08 9.41 3.07
C SER A 104 -2.99 10.14 4.39
N VAL A 105 -1.85 10.81 4.66
CA VAL A 105 -1.71 11.68 5.85
C VAL A 105 -2.81 12.73 5.86
N TYR A 106 -3.12 13.31 4.70
CA TYR A 106 -4.21 14.27 4.55
C TYR A 106 -5.54 13.67 5.00
N ALA A 107 -5.91 12.49 4.51
CA ALA A 107 -7.16 11.83 4.91
C ALA A 107 -7.17 11.49 6.40
N CYS A 108 -6.04 10.99 6.92
CA CYS A 108 -5.89 10.71 8.35
C CYS A 108 -6.11 11.95 9.21
N ARG A 109 -5.70 13.13 8.73
CA ARG A 109 -5.88 14.41 9.43
C ARG A 109 -7.28 14.99 9.34
N GLN A 110 -8.11 14.55 8.39
CA GLN A 110 -9.53 14.93 8.37
C GLN A 110 -10.28 14.31 9.56
N GLU A 111 -9.91 13.10 9.95
CA GLU A 111 -10.50 12.40 11.10
C GLU A 111 -9.74 12.67 12.41
N TYR A 112 -8.41 12.75 12.34
CA TYR A 112 -7.52 12.93 13.49
C TYR A 112 -6.53 14.06 13.19
N PRO A 113 -6.89 15.33 13.43
CA PRO A 113 -6.06 16.50 13.11
C PRO A 113 -4.58 16.40 13.51
N ASN A 114 -4.27 15.70 14.61
CA ASN A 114 -2.91 15.52 15.12
C ASN A 114 -2.21 14.24 14.62
N ALA A 115 -2.79 13.54 13.64
CA ALA A 115 -2.18 12.36 13.03
C ALA A 115 -0.80 12.68 12.44
N TYR A 116 0.17 11.81 12.76
CA TYR A 116 1.57 11.90 12.34
C TYR A 116 2.34 13.13 12.85
N LEU A 117 1.77 13.95 13.73
CA LEU A 117 2.55 14.99 14.43
C LEU A 117 3.48 14.33 15.47
N PRO A 118 4.67 14.91 15.75
CA PRO A 118 5.49 14.46 16.87
C PRO A 118 4.71 14.63 18.18
N TRP A 119 5.00 13.79 19.17
CA TRP A 119 4.49 13.97 20.53
C TRP A 119 5.39 14.94 21.27
N THR A 120 4.78 15.83 22.04
CA THR A 120 5.44 16.76 22.95
C THR A 120 5.51 16.17 24.36
N GLU A 121 6.44 16.67 25.17
CA GLU A 121 6.55 16.27 26.58
C GLU A 121 5.26 16.58 27.37
N ALA A 122 4.60 17.70 27.06
CA ALA A 122 3.32 18.06 27.65
C ALA A 122 2.20 17.06 27.30
N GLU A 123 2.15 16.58 26.06
CA GLU A 123 1.20 15.53 25.66
C GLU A 123 1.53 14.19 26.34
N ASP A 124 2.81 13.83 26.50
CA ASP A 124 3.21 12.59 27.19
C ASP A 124 2.81 12.64 28.69
N LEU A 125 2.97 13.81 29.34
CA LEU A 125 2.51 14.02 30.72
C LEU A 125 0.98 13.96 30.85
N GLU A 126 0.24 14.60 29.95
CA GLU A 126 -1.22 14.57 29.95
C GLU A 126 -1.74 13.15 29.65
N LEU A 127 -1.12 12.44 28.71
CA LEU A 127 -1.47 11.06 28.38
C LEU A 127 -1.29 10.16 29.61
N THR A 128 -0.16 10.30 30.31
CA THR A 128 0.13 9.57 31.55
C THR A 128 -0.91 9.87 32.62
N ARG A 129 -1.23 11.15 32.82
CA ARG A 129 -2.25 11.57 33.80
C ARG A 129 -3.61 10.93 33.50
N ARG A 130 -4.11 11.07 32.27
CA ARG A 130 -5.42 10.54 31.87
C ARG A 130 -5.47 9.01 31.92
N TRP A 131 -4.38 8.34 31.56
CA TRP A 131 -4.24 6.90 31.75
C TRP A 131 -4.44 6.49 33.21
N CYS A 132 -3.74 7.16 34.14
CA CYS A 132 -3.90 6.92 35.58
C CYS A 132 -5.29 7.27 36.12
N GLU A 133 -6.01 8.19 35.46
CA GLU A 133 -7.41 8.54 35.78
C GLU A 133 -8.42 7.51 35.24
N GLY A 134 -7.99 6.49 34.49
CA GLY A 134 -8.88 5.45 33.98
C GLY A 134 -9.32 5.62 32.53
N ALA A 135 -8.79 6.61 31.80
CA ALA A 135 -9.28 6.94 30.47
C ALA A 135 -9.12 5.79 29.47
N THR A 136 -10.16 5.53 28.66
CA THR A 136 -10.11 4.48 27.64
C THR A 136 -9.29 4.90 26.42
N GLU A 137 -8.92 3.93 25.57
CA GLU A 137 -8.23 4.23 24.32
C GLU A 137 -9.05 5.16 23.42
N GLU A 138 -10.38 4.98 23.35
CA GLU A 138 -11.25 5.88 22.58
C GLU A 138 -11.25 7.31 23.14
N GLU A 139 -11.34 7.47 24.47
CA GLU A 139 -11.32 8.78 25.12
C GLU A 139 -10.00 9.50 24.92
N LEU A 140 -8.88 8.77 25.05
CA LEU A 140 -7.54 9.31 24.78
C LEU A 140 -7.39 9.68 23.30
N SER A 141 -7.82 8.81 22.38
CA SER A 141 -7.82 9.06 20.94
C SER A 141 -8.59 10.34 20.59
N ALA A 142 -9.80 10.50 21.15
CA ALA A 142 -10.62 11.69 20.98
C ALA A 142 -9.98 12.94 21.61
N HIS A 143 -9.41 12.83 22.81
CA HIS A 143 -8.76 13.97 23.48
C HIS A 143 -7.54 14.48 22.70
N PHE A 144 -6.63 13.58 22.31
CA PHE A 144 -5.41 13.95 21.60
C PHE A 144 -5.63 14.19 20.10
N GLN A 145 -6.84 13.90 19.58
CA GLN A 145 -7.14 14.00 18.15
C GLN A 145 -6.14 13.18 17.30
N ARG A 146 -5.77 11.99 17.82
CA ARG A 146 -4.78 11.07 17.25
C ARG A 146 -5.43 9.70 17.09
N LYS A 147 -4.96 8.91 16.12
CA LYS A 147 -5.47 7.55 15.88
C LYS A 147 -5.34 6.67 17.14
N PRO A 148 -6.28 5.75 17.39
CA PRO A 148 -6.20 4.83 18.53
C PRO A 148 -4.88 4.01 18.58
N GLY A 149 -4.41 3.53 17.43
CA GLY A 149 -3.11 2.84 17.35
C GLY A 149 -1.89 3.71 17.71
N ALA A 150 -1.96 5.03 17.51
CA ALA A 150 -0.90 5.96 17.93
C ALA A 150 -0.90 6.18 19.45
N ILE A 151 -2.08 6.15 20.08
CA ILE A 151 -2.24 6.17 21.54
C ILE A 151 -1.61 4.91 22.14
N ARG A 152 -2.00 3.72 21.67
CA ARG A 152 -1.43 2.44 22.15
C ARG A 152 0.09 2.41 22.06
N SER A 153 0.62 2.75 20.88
CA SER A 153 2.07 2.77 20.67
C SER A 153 2.78 3.76 21.60
N ARG A 154 2.13 4.88 21.95
CA ARG A 154 2.71 5.85 22.88
C ARG A 154 2.66 5.36 24.33
N ILE A 155 1.55 4.76 24.76
CA ILE A 155 1.40 4.12 26.08
C ILE A 155 2.49 3.06 26.29
N GLU A 156 2.70 2.19 25.29
CA GLU A 156 3.75 1.17 25.31
C GLU A 156 5.14 1.82 25.43
N LYS A 157 5.42 2.86 24.65
CA LYS A 157 6.70 3.56 24.67
C LYS A 157 7.00 4.25 26.02
N LEU A 158 5.96 4.70 26.72
CA LEU A 158 6.07 5.31 28.05
C LEU A 158 6.02 4.27 29.19
N ASP A 159 5.87 2.98 28.87
CA ASP A 159 5.82 1.86 29.82
C ASP A 159 4.70 2.01 30.88
N LEU A 160 3.58 2.67 30.52
CA LEU A 160 2.57 3.09 31.50
C LEU A 160 1.85 1.92 32.17
N GLU A 161 1.56 0.85 31.42
CA GLU A 161 0.89 -0.34 31.98
C GLU A 161 1.76 -1.02 33.04
N ARG A 162 3.09 -1.04 32.83
CA ARG A 162 4.02 -1.59 33.82
C ARG A 162 4.19 -0.68 35.02
N LEU A 163 4.23 0.64 34.80
CA LEU A 163 4.47 1.62 35.86
C LEU A 163 3.25 1.88 36.73
N TYR A 164 2.05 1.86 36.15
CA TYR A 164 0.82 2.30 36.81
C TYR A 164 -0.31 1.26 36.77
N GLY A 165 -0.13 0.13 36.08
CA GLY A 165 -1.18 -0.85 35.84
C GLY A 165 -2.10 -0.47 34.68
N LYS A 166 -2.96 -1.42 34.29
CA LYS A 166 -4.00 -1.19 33.29
C LYS A 166 -5.22 -0.56 33.97
N PRO A 167 -5.81 0.52 33.42
CA PRO A 167 -7.02 1.08 33.97
C PRO A 167 -8.16 0.06 33.89
N ASP A 168 -8.95 -0.05 34.97
CA ASP A 168 -10.08 -0.98 35.07
C ASP A 168 -11.06 -0.67 33.94
N SER A 169 -11.30 -1.63 33.04
CA SER A 169 -12.33 -1.51 32.02
C SER A 169 -13.69 -1.60 32.71
N HIS A 170 -14.31 -0.45 32.96
CA HIS A 170 -15.74 -0.42 33.28
C HIS A 170 -16.52 -0.64 31.98
N ASP A 171 -16.84 -1.91 31.71
CA ASP A 171 -17.90 -2.33 30.77
C ASP A 171 -19.27 -1.74 31.18
#